data_AF-X7RW03-F1
#
_entry.id   AF-X7RW03-F1
#
_cell.length_a   1.000
_cell.length_b   1.000
_cell.length_c   1.000
_cell.angle_alpha   90.00
_cell.angle_beta   90.00
_cell.angle_gamma   90.00
#
_symmetry.space_group_name_H-M   'P 1'
#
loop_
_entity.id
_entity.type
_entity.pdbx_description
1 polymer ?
#
loop_
_entity_poly.entity_id
_entity_poly.type
_entity_poly.pdbx_seq_one_letter_code
_entity_poly.pdbx_strand_id
1 'polypeptide(L)'
;MMENDIKLGAEVDNNQERDNKKLELKIDGISCQACVAKIERKLSRTDGVEKALVNISNNMADIEYNEKEIKASEIMKIIEKLGYTPKRREDLKDKEEAIRAEKKLKSELTKSKIAIVLSLIKNMVAHL
;
A
#
# COMPACT_ATOMS: atom_id res chain seq x y z
N MET A 1 51.76 5.54 16.84
CA MET A 1 50.58 6.24 16.30
C MET A 1 49.64 5.14 15.85
N MET A 2 48.72 4.73 16.74
CA MET A 2 47.27 5.04 16.68
C MET A 2 46.63 4.38 15.46
N GLU A 3 45.97 3.21 15.62
CA GLU A 3 44.51 3.03 15.91
C GLU A 3 43.66 3.45 14.68
N ASN A 4 42.65 2.74 14.18
CA ASN A 4 41.80 1.69 14.72
C ASN A 4 40.94 1.03 13.62
N ASP A 5 40.45 -0.17 13.93
CA ASP A 5 39.11 -0.74 13.68
C ASP A 5 38.51 -0.79 12.26
N ILE A 6 38.44 -1.96 11.61
CA ILE A 6 37.52 -3.10 11.84
C ILE A 6 36.17 -2.97 11.07
N LYS A 7 36.08 -3.87 10.08
CA LYS A 7 34.93 -4.63 9.58
C LYS A 7 33.89 -3.94 8.69
N LEU A 8 34.07 -4.22 7.38
CA LEU A 8 33.11 -4.95 6.53
C LEU A 8 31.75 -5.23 7.20
N GLY A 9 30.70 -4.64 6.66
CA GLY A 9 29.33 -4.93 7.07
C GLY A 9 28.35 -4.67 5.94
N ALA A 10 28.18 -5.64 5.05
CA ALA A 10 26.89 -6.00 4.45
C ALA A 10 27.02 -7.25 3.56
N GLU A 11 27.56 -8.33 4.13
CA GLU A 11 27.30 -9.69 3.63
C GLU A 11 26.70 -10.47 4.79
N VAL A 12 25.37 -10.56 4.80
CA VAL A 12 24.66 -11.59 5.57
C VAL A 12 23.62 -12.17 4.62
N ASP A 13 24.10 -12.99 3.69
CA ASP A 13 23.36 -14.14 3.19
C ASP A 13 23.27 -15.13 4.37
N ASN A 14 22.08 -15.32 4.91
CA ASN A 14 21.83 -16.39 5.87
C ASN A 14 20.53 -17.08 5.47
N ASN A 15 20.71 -18.21 4.80
CA ASN A 15 19.71 -19.20 4.51
C ASN A 15 19.18 -19.80 5.82
N GLN A 16 18.19 -19.15 6.41
CA GLN A 16 17.24 -19.77 7.34
C GLN A 16 15.87 -19.57 6.72
N GLU A 17 15.15 -20.66 6.52
CA GLU A 17 13.70 -20.70 6.24
C GLU A 17 12.97 -20.03 7.42
N ARG A 18 13.02 -18.70 7.45
CA ARG A 18 12.21 -17.92 8.37
C ARG A 18 10.85 -17.85 7.70
N ASP A 19 9.83 -18.47 8.30
CA ASP A 19 8.42 -18.26 7.97
C ASP A 19 7.95 -16.82 8.21
N ASN A 20 8.90 -15.90 8.37
CA ASN A 20 8.70 -14.52 8.68
C ASN A 20 8.55 -13.74 7.35
N LYS A 21 7.34 -13.23 7.13
CA LYS A 21 6.95 -12.45 5.97
C LYS A 21 6.90 -10.97 6.29
N LYS A 22 7.14 -10.16 5.27
CA LYS A 22 6.95 -8.71 5.31
C LYS A 22 5.56 -8.36 4.80
N LEU A 23 4.90 -7.45 5.51
CA LEU A 23 3.60 -6.90 5.15
C LEU A 23 3.68 -5.38 5.19
N GLU A 24 3.45 -4.75 4.05
CA GLU A 24 3.38 -3.30 3.90
C GLU A 24 1.91 -2.85 3.84
N LEU A 25 1.47 -2.08 4.83
CA LEU A 25 0.10 -1.56 4.90
C LEU A 25 0.10 -0.04 4.85
N LYS A 26 -0.73 0.54 3.99
CA LYS A 26 -1.14 1.94 4.11
C LYS A 26 -2.27 2.03 5.13
N ILE A 27 -2.14 2.92 6.12
CA ILE A 27 -3.14 3.08 7.17
C ILE A 27 -3.76 4.48 7.06
N ASP A 28 -5.03 4.52 6.68
CA ASP A 28 -5.78 5.78 6.67
C ASP A 28 -6.22 6.17 8.09
N GLY A 29 -6.20 7.46 8.40
CA GLY A 29 -6.67 8.00 9.68
C GLY A 29 -5.60 8.16 10.77
N ILE A 30 -4.32 7.90 10.48
CA ILE A 30 -3.22 8.24 11.38
C ILE A 30 -2.92 9.73 11.26
N SER A 31 -3.03 10.47 12.37
CA SER A 31 -2.85 11.93 12.41
C SER A 31 -1.95 12.42 13.56
N CYS A 32 -1.50 11.52 14.44
CA CYS A 32 -0.68 11.86 15.60
C CYS A 32 0.32 10.76 15.94
N GLN A 33 1.47 11.14 16.52
CA GLN A 33 2.47 10.19 17.03
C GLN A 33 1.90 9.25 18.11
N ALA A 34 0.91 9.71 18.88
CA ALA A 34 0.21 8.85 19.85
C ALA A 34 -0.58 7.72 19.16
N CYS A 35 -1.16 7.98 17.98
CA CYS A 35 -1.86 6.98 17.18
C CYS A 35 -0.89 5.91 16.66
N VAL A 36 0.29 6.34 16.19
CA VAL A 36 1.39 5.44 15.79
C VAL A 36 1.77 4.52 16.93
N ALA A 37 2.10 5.10 18.10
CA ALA A 37 2.52 4.31 19.26
C ALA A 37 1.44 3.32 19.73
N LYS A 38 0.15 3.67 19.59
CA LYS A 38 -0.97 2.76 19.90
C LYS A 38 -1.00 1.55 18.97
N ILE A 39 -0.79 1.76 17.67
CA ILE A 39 -0.77 0.69 16.66
C ILE A 39 0.44 -0.21 16.89
N GLU A 40 1.65 0.36 16.97
CA GLU A 40 2.89 -0.39 17.19
C GLU A 40 2.82 -1.22 18.47
N ARG A 41 2.42 -0.62 19.60
CA ARG A 41 2.29 -1.34 20.88
C ARG A 41 1.29 -2.49 20.82
N LYS A 42 0.20 -2.35 20.06
CA LYS A 42 -0.79 -3.42 19.92
C LYS A 42 -0.24 -4.56 19.06
N LEU A 43 0.42 -4.23 17.96
CA LEU A 43 1.01 -5.22 17.06
C LEU A 43 2.19 -5.95 17.71
N SER A 44 3.09 -5.26 18.41
CA SER A 44 4.21 -5.91 19.13
C SER A 44 3.78 -6.83 20.28
N ARG A 45 2.53 -6.75 20.73
CA ARG A 45 1.94 -7.65 21.75
C ARG A 45 1.10 -8.76 21.13
N THR A 46 1.06 -8.86 19.81
CA THR A 46 0.31 -9.87 19.08
C THR A 46 1.26 -11.03 18.78
N ASP A 47 0.87 -12.24 19.17
CA ASP A 47 1.66 -13.44 18.90
C ASP A 47 1.86 -13.62 17.38
N GLY A 48 3.08 -14.00 16.99
CA GLY A 48 3.47 -14.11 15.59
C GLY A 48 3.88 -12.79 14.92
N VAL A 49 3.81 -11.63 15.60
CA VAL A 49 4.38 -10.37 15.07
C VAL A 49 5.78 -10.17 15.66
N GLU A 50 6.80 -10.20 14.81
CA GLU A 50 8.20 -9.99 15.25
C GLU A 50 8.56 -8.51 15.33
N LYS A 51 8.06 -7.71 14.38
CA LYS A 51 8.37 -6.29 14.29
C LYS A 51 7.23 -5.52 13.66
N ALA A 52 6.92 -4.34 14.20
CA ALA A 52 5.96 -3.42 13.62
C ALA A 52 6.50 -1.99 13.74
N LEU A 53 6.65 -1.32 12.60
CA LEU A 53 7.06 0.08 12.51
C LEU A 53 6.04 0.84 11.70
N VAL A 54 5.62 2.01 12.17
CA VAL A 54 4.66 2.87 11.48
C VAL A 54 5.25 4.24 11.23
N ASN A 55 5.22 4.66 9.97
CA ASN A 55 5.71 5.95 9.52
C ASN A 55 4.53 6.87 9.22
N ILE A 56 4.40 7.93 10.03
CA ILE A 56 3.32 8.93 9.88
C ILE A 56 3.50 9.85 8.67
N SER A 57 4.75 10.06 8.20
CA SER A 57 5.02 10.96 7.08
C SER A 57 4.46 10.44 5.75
N ASN A 58 4.36 9.12 5.60
CA ASN A 58 3.83 8.47 4.41
C ASN A 58 2.61 7.57 4.69
N ASN A 59 2.12 7.54 5.93
CA ASN A 59 1.01 6.69 6.39
C ASN A 59 1.23 5.20 6.08
N MET A 60 2.48 4.72 6.14
CA MET A 60 2.82 3.32 5.91
C MET A 60 3.20 2.61 7.21
N ALA A 61 2.85 1.33 7.29
CA ALA A 61 3.24 0.41 8.33
C ALA A 61 4.00 -0.76 7.71
N ASP A 62 5.20 -0.99 8.21
CA ASP A 62 6.09 -2.09 7.86
C ASP A 62 6.05 -3.12 8.98
N ILE A 63 5.55 -4.31 8.68
CA ILE A 63 5.31 -5.36 9.67
C ILE A 63 6.04 -6.64 9.24
N GLU A 64 6.83 -7.20 10.14
CA GLU A 64 7.46 -8.52 10.00
C GLU A 64 6.69 -9.49 10.91
N TYR A 65 6.13 -10.55 10.33
CA TYR A 65 5.29 -11.52 11.02
C TYR A 65 5.52 -12.95 10.56
N ASN A 66 5.40 -13.90 11.48
CA ASN A 66 5.44 -15.33 11.19
C ASN A 66 4.10 -15.81 10.60
N GLU A 67 4.11 -16.25 9.34
CA GLU A 67 2.91 -16.67 8.62
C GLU A 67 2.29 -17.98 9.11
N LYS A 68 3.02 -18.77 9.91
CA LYS A 68 2.51 -19.97 10.58
C LYS A 68 1.71 -19.63 11.83
N GLU A 69 2.01 -18.51 12.48
CA GLU A 69 1.37 -18.08 13.73
C GLU A 69 0.21 -17.10 13.50
N ILE A 70 0.35 -16.19 12.54
CA ILE A 70 -0.69 -15.20 12.24
C ILE A 70 -0.79 -14.91 10.74
N LYS A 71 -2.01 -14.72 10.23
CA LYS A 71 -2.23 -14.30 8.84
C LYS A 71 -2.25 -12.78 8.70
N ALA A 72 -1.81 -12.27 7.54
CA ALA A 72 -1.90 -10.84 7.22
C ALA A 72 -3.31 -10.26 7.41
N SER A 73 -4.35 -11.03 7.07
CA SER A 73 -5.75 -10.65 7.27
C SER A 73 -6.12 -10.43 8.74
N GLU A 74 -5.49 -11.16 9.67
CA GLU A 74 -5.73 -10.99 11.10
C GLU A 74 -5.03 -9.74 11.64
N ILE A 75 -3.80 -9.48 11.17
CA ILE A 75 -3.08 -8.23 11.44
C ILE A 75 -3.92 -7.02 10.98
N MET A 76 -4.50 -7.08 9.79
CA MET A 76 -5.40 -6.05 9.29
C MET A 76 -6.63 -5.86 10.19
N LYS A 77 -7.29 -6.96 10.60
CA LYS A 77 -8.43 -6.90 11.54
C LYS A 77 -8.08 -6.28 12.88
N ILE A 78 -6.86 -6.48 13.39
CA ILE A 78 -6.40 -5.86 14.63
C ILE A 78 -6.34 -4.34 14.45
N ILE A 79 -5.79 -3.86 13.34
CA ILE A 79 -5.72 -2.43 13.02
C ILE A 79 -7.13 -1.84 12.83
N GLU A 80 -8.04 -2.57 12.19
CA GLU A 80 -9.46 -2.19 12.06
C GLU A 80 -10.16 -2.05 13.41
N LYS A 81 -9.93 -2.98 14.34
CA LYS A 81 -10.48 -2.91 15.71
C LYS A 81 -9.96 -1.72 16.51
N LEU A 82 -8.80 -1.16 16.15
CA LEU A 82 -8.28 0.05 16.76
C LEU A 82 -8.93 1.33 16.20
N GLY A 83 -9.75 1.22 15.15
CA GLY A 83 -10.46 2.31 14.49
C GLY A 83 -9.79 2.86 13.23
N TYR A 84 -8.83 2.12 12.65
CA TYR A 84 -8.10 2.55 11.45
C TYR A 84 -8.44 1.69 10.24
N THR A 85 -8.16 2.18 9.03
CA THR A 85 -8.43 1.42 7.79
C THR A 85 -7.12 1.02 7.11
N PRO A 86 -6.63 -0.23 7.31
CA PRO A 86 -5.43 -0.72 6.63
C PRO A 86 -5.74 -1.13 5.18
N LYS A 87 -4.81 -0.85 4.27
CA LYS A 87 -4.86 -1.26 2.87
C LYS A 87 -3.51 -1.85 2.48
N ARG A 88 -3.48 -3.03 1.87
CA ARG A 88 -2.22 -3.60 1.35
C ARG A 88 -1.68 -2.74 0.22
N ARG A 89 -0.36 -2.60 0.17
CA ARG A 89 0.32 -1.82 -0.88
C ARG A 89 0.14 -2.44 -2.26
N GLU A 90 0.09 -3.77 -2.35
CA GLU A 90 -0.16 -4.52 -3.59
C GLU A 90 -1.55 -4.21 -4.13
N ASP A 91 -2.58 -4.31 -3.27
CA ASP A 91 -3.98 -4.03 -3.64
C ASP A 91 -4.19 -2.59 -4.14
N LEU A 92 -3.32 -1.64 -3.73
CA LEU A 92 -3.35 -0.26 -4.22
C LEU A 92 -2.80 -0.12 -5.64
N LYS A 93 -1.74 -0.86 -6.00
CA LYS A 93 -1.17 -0.86 -7.36
C LYS A 93 -2.17 -1.42 -8.37
N ASP A 94 -2.80 -2.54 -8.03
CA ASP A 94 -3.78 -3.20 -8.91
C ASP A 94 -5.02 -2.32 -9.13
N LYS A 95 -5.49 -1.64 -8.06
CA LYS A 95 -6.59 -0.67 -8.18
C LYS A 95 -6.20 0.56 -8.99
N GLU A 96 -5.00 1.11 -8.81
CA GLU A 96 -4.53 2.25 -9.60
C GLU A 96 -4.40 1.91 -11.08
N GLU A 97 -3.96 0.69 -11.42
CA GLU A 97 -3.86 0.21 -12.80
C GLU A 97 -5.24 -0.03 -13.42
N ALA A 98 -6.16 -0.67 -12.69
CA ALA A 98 -7.55 -0.84 -13.12
C ALA A 98 -8.23 0.52 -13.36
N ILE A 99 -8.12 1.46 -12.40
CA ILE A 99 -8.66 2.82 -12.53
C ILE A 99 -8.04 3.55 -13.73
N ARG A 100 -6.73 3.35 -14.00
CA ARG A 100 -6.05 3.96 -15.14
C ARG A 100 -6.52 3.36 -16.47
N ALA A 101 -6.73 2.05 -16.53
CA ALA A 101 -7.27 1.37 -17.71
C ALA A 101 -8.71 1.81 -18.01
N GLU A 102 -9.57 1.85 -16.99
CA GLU A 102 -10.96 2.31 -17.11
C GLU A 102 -11.05 3.78 -17.54
N LYS A 103 -10.20 4.66 -16.99
CA LYS A 103 -10.13 6.08 -17.39
C LYS A 103 -9.71 6.24 -18.85
N LYS A 104 -8.74 5.45 -19.34
CA LYS A 104 -8.33 5.47 -20.75
C LYS A 104 -9.48 5.07 -21.69
N LEU A 105 -10.20 3.99 -21.37
CA LEU A 105 -11.34 3.53 -22.17
C LEU A 105 -12.46 4.58 -22.24
N LYS A 106 -12.83 5.18 -21.10
CA LYS A 106 -13.87 6.23 -21.04
C LYS A 106 -13.48 7.50 -21.80
N SER A 107 -12.21 7.91 -21.75
CA SER A 107 -11.70 9.07 -22.50
C SER A 107 -11.82 8.87 -24.02
N GLU A 108 -11.41 7.71 -24.52
CA GLU A 108 -11.49 7.41 -25.96
C GLU A 108 -12.95 7.35 -26.45
N LEU A 109 -13.85 6.74 -25.67
CA LEU A 109 -15.28 6.73 -26.00
C LEU A 109 -15.89 8.14 -26.02
N THR A 110 -15.46 9.02 -25.12
CA THR A 110 -15.97 10.41 -25.04
C THR A 110 -15.56 11.23 -26.25
N LYS A 111 -14.32 11.09 -26.73
CA LYS A 111 -13.84 11.76 -27.95
C LYS A 111 -14.65 11.34 -29.18
N SER A 112 -14.86 10.03 -29.35
CA SER A 112 -15.63 9.49 -30.49
C SER A 112 -17.08 9.96 -30.47
N LYS A 113 -17.73 10.00 -29.30
CA LYS A 113 -19.11 10.53 -29.16
C LYS A 113 -19.19 12.00 -29.58
N ILE A 114 -18.26 12.84 -29.12
CA ILE A 114 -18.22 14.27 -29.48
C ILE A 114 -18.02 14.41 -30.99
N ALA A 115 -17.10 13.65 -31.59
CA ALA A 115 -16.85 13.71 -33.03
C ALA A 115 -18.07 13.33 -33.87
N ILE A 116 -18.81 12.28 -33.48
CA ILE A 116 -20.05 11.88 -34.15
C ILE A 116 -21.11 12.97 -34.06
N VAL A 117 -21.34 13.53 -32.87
CA VAL A 117 -22.33 14.60 -32.66
C VAL A 117 -21.97 15.83 -33.51
N LEU A 118 -20.70 16.25 -33.51
CA LEU A 118 -20.23 17.37 -34.32
C LEU A 118 -20.39 17.11 -35.82
N SER A 119 -20.18 15.88 -36.27
CA SER A 119 -20.38 15.50 -37.68
C SER A 119 -21.84 15.56 -38.10
N LEU A 120 -22.76 15.05 -37.28
CA LEU A 120 -24.20 15.10 -37.54
C LEU A 120 -24.71 16.55 -37.59
N ILE A 121 -24.27 17.40 -36.65
CA ILE A 121 -24.62 18.82 -36.63
C ILE A 121 -24.13 19.52 -37.90
N LYS A 122 -22.87 19.29 -38.30
CA LYS A 122 -22.33 19.85 -39.56
C LYS A 122 -23.14 19.41 -40.78
N ASN A 123 -23.55 18.14 -40.83
CA ASN A 123 -24.33 17.61 -41.95
C ASN A 123 -25.74 18.21 -42.01
N MET A 124 -26.37 18.46 -40.86
CA MET A 124 -27.69 19.09 -40.75
C MET A 124 -27.68 20.54 -41.23
N VAL A 125 -26.66 21.33 -40.86
CA VAL A 125 -26.52 22.73 -41.30
C VAL A 125 -26.21 22.83 -42.80
N ALA A 126 -25.52 21.85 -43.39
CA ALA A 126 -25.20 21.85 -44.81
C ALA A 126 -26.41 21.59 -45.74
N HIS A 127 -27.53 21.08 -45.20
CA HIS A 127 -28.75 20.78 -45.95
C HIS A 127 -29.92 21.72 -45.63
N LEU A 128 -29.66 22.83 -44.92
CA LEU A 128 -30.61 23.90 -44.61
C LEU A 128 -30.34 25.10 -45.51
#